data_AF-T0MTI2-F1
#
_entry.id   AF-T0MTI2-F1
#
_cell.length_a   1.000
_cell.length_b   1.000
_cell.length_c   1.000
_cell.angle_alpha   90.00
_cell.angle_beta   90.00
_cell.angle_gamma   90.00
#
_symmetry.space_group_name_H-M   'P 1'
#
loop_
_entity.id
_entity.type
_entity.pdbx_description
1 polymer ?
#
loop_
_entity_poly.entity_id
_entity_poly.type
_entity_poly.pdbx_seq_one_letter_code
_entity_poly.pdbx_strand_id
1 'polypeptide(L)'
;MHGRILGIVSSGFQRSSDTETSLVFVLMRCPDIVESVNFASVEVDGDDSTNTIIETLKSRPFPNIELILTKGISLGGLNLYDPDIICSTTKIPTASFSRVPHCRECMEKAIRSLELKKNKDESVKLKILNSLETTEVTIKNEKYYVNATGISNNELLLILSECFKTGLLPEPLRIAQIIASGLYSSKELFSVHHKV
;
A
#
# COMPACT_ATOMS: atom_id res chain seq x y z
N MET A 1 13.59 12.93 -14.18
CA MET A 1 13.12 14.07 -13.36
C MET A 1 12.77 13.43 -12.04
N HIS A 2 13.52 13.64 -10.95
CA HIS A 2 13.35 12.78 -9.78
C HIS A 2 11.96 12.94 -9.14
N GLY A 3 11.06 12.02 -9.44
CA GLY A 3 9.66 12.10 -9.02
C GLY A 3 9.50 11.93 -7.51
N ARG A 4 8.55 12.67 -6.93
CA ARG A 4 8.16 12.52 -5.52
C ARG A 4 7.12 11.42 -5.34
N ILE A 5 7.59 10.28 -4.87
CA ILE A 5 6.76 9.07 -4.74
C ILE A 5 6.54 8.74 -3.28
N LEU A 6 5.27 8.56 -2.91
CA LEU A 6 4.86 8.13 -1.58
C LEU A 6 4.71 6.61 -1.54
N GLY A 7 5.67 5.92 -0.95
CA GLY A 7 5.59 4.48 -0.70
C GLY A 7 4.76 4.17 0.54
N ILE A 8 3.80 3.25 0.44
CA ILE A 8 2.96 2.80 1.56
C ILE A 8 3.07 1.29 1.73
N VAL A 9 3.41 0.85 2.94
CA VAL A 9 3.52 -0.58 3.29
C VAL A 9 2.90 -0.80 4.67
N SER A 10 2.15 -1.89 4.81
CA SER A 10 1.67 -2.33 6.13
C SER A 10 2.74 -3.13 6.88
N SER A 11 2.82 -2.94 8.18
CA SER A 11 3.60 -3.74 9.10
C SER A 11 3.09 -5.17 9.19
N GLY A 12 3.97 -6.08 9.60
CA GLY A 12 3.56 -7.42 10.01
C GLY A 12 2.60 -7.37 11.20
N PHE A 13 1.82 -8.44 11.35
CA PHE A 13 0.87 -8.63 12.44
C PHE A 13 0.63 -10.12 12.69
N GLN A 14 0.20 -10.46 13.89
CA GLN A 14 -0.21 -11.80 14.29
C GLN A 14 -1.73 -11.95 14.11
N ARG A 15 -2.15 -12.73 13.12
CA ARG A 15 -3.57 -12.94 12.78
C ARG A 15 -4.47 -13.38 13.94
N SER A 16 -3.91 -14.07 14.94
CA SER A 16 -4.65 -14.63 16.07
C SER A 16 -4.94 -13.64 17.20
N SER A 17 -4.21 -12.54 17.27
CA SER A 17 -4.17 -11.66 18.45
C SER A 17 -4.23 -10.17 18.09
N ASP A 18 -3.76 -9.79 16.92
CA ASP A 18 -3.68 -8.40 16.52
C ASP A 18 -4.96 -7.95 15.83
N THR A 19 -5.55 -6.88 16.35
CA THR A 19 -6.73 -6.24 15.74
C THR A 19 -6.34 -5.12 14.77
N GLU A 20 -5.11 -4.61 14.86
CA GLU A 20 -4.60 -3.51 14.05
C GLU A 20 -3.15 -3.76 13.59
N THR A 21 -2.77 -3.11 12.49
CA THR A 21 -1.38 -3.01 12.04
C THR A 21 -1.03 -1.59 11.60
N SER A 22 0.24 -1.24 11.72
CA SER A 22 0.72 0.08 11.30
C SER A 22 0.86 0.17 9.78
N LEU A 23 0.41 1.28 9.20
CA LEU A 23 0.82 1.71 7.86
C LEU A 23 2.02 2.62 7.97
N VAL A 24 3.03 2.34 7.15
CA VAL A 24 4.24 3.16 7.03
C VAL A 24 4.19 3.88 5.70
N PHE A 25 4.26 5.20 5.76
CA PHE A 25 4.28 6.11 4.62
C PHE A 25 5.69 6.70 4.50
N VAL A 26 6.34 6.52 3.34
CA VAL A 26 7.67 7.07 3.08
C VAL A 26 7.61 7.89 1.80
N LEU A 27 7.72 9.21 1.94
CA LEU A 27 7.86 10.10 0.79
C LEU A 27 9.33 10.14 0.39
N MET A 28 9.60 9.87 -0.88
CA MET A 28 10.94 10.02 -1.42
C MET A 28 10.94 10.81 -2.71
N ARG A 29 12.03 11.56 -2.89
CA ARG A 29 12.48 11.96 -4.22
C ARG A 29 13.34 10.83 -4.76
N CYS A 30 12.74 10.02 -5.63
CA CYS A 30 13.34 8.78 -6.09
C CYS A 30 14.69 9.01 -6.79
N PRO A 31 15.68 8.11 -6.62
CA PRO A 31 15.67 6.96 -5.72
C PRO A 31 16.32 7.23 -4.35
N ASP A 32 16.86 8.43 -4.10
CA ASP A 32 17.91 8.59 -3.07
C ASP A 32 17.49 9.36 -1.82
N ILE A 33 16.50 10.24 -1.90
CA ILE A 33 16.23 11.20 -0.82
C ILE A 33 14.90 10.86 -0.15
N VAL A 34 14.94 10.48 1.13
CA VAL A 34 13.75 10.40 1.98
C VAL A 34 13.40 11.80 2.45
N GLU A 35 12.20 12.28 2.11
CA GLU A 35 11.72 13.61 2.50
C GLU A 35 10.82 13.56 3.74
N SER A 36 10.07 12.46 3.94
CA SER A 36 9.29 12.26 5.17
C SER A 36 8.97 10.79 5.45
N VAL A 37 8.74 10.49 6.72
CA VAL A 37 8.20 9.21 7.20
C VAL A 37 7.00 9.50 8.10
N ASN A 38 5.86 8.90 7.81
CA ASN A 38 4.65 9.03 8.60
C ASN A 38 4.06 7.64 8.91
N PHE A 39 3.22 7.58 9.94
CA PHE A 39 2.58 6.37 10.40
C PHE A 39 1.09 6.59 10.61
N ALA A 40 0.31 5.55 10.34
CA ALA A 40 -1.09 5.44 10.75
C ALA A 40 -1.38 4.01 11.20
N SER A 41 -2.56 3.76 11.77
CA SER A 41 -3.04 2.42 12.09
C SER A 41 -4.21 2.06 11.18
N VAL A 42 -4.33 0.78 10.83
CA VAL A 42 -5.52 0.21 10.18
C VAL A 42 -5.93 -1.08 10.85
N GLU A 43 -7.22 -1.40 10.76
CA GLU A 43 -7.73 -2.67 11.27
C GLU A 43 -7.20 -3.87 10.45
N VAL A 44 -6.81 -4.95 11.13
CA VAL A 44 -6.46 -6.21 10.47
C VAL A 44 -7.71 -6.81 9.83
N ASP A 45 -7.61 -7.11 8.53
CA ASP A 45 -8.73 -7.61 7.72
C ASP A 45 -9.97 -6.68 7.76
N GLY A 46 -9.77 -5.38 8.06
CA GLY A 46 -10.81 -4.35 8.15
C GLY A 46 -11.24 -3.76 6.80
N ASP A 47 -11.81 -2.55 6.86
CA ASP A 47 -12.38 -1.80 5.72
C ASP A 47 -11.93 -0.32 5.67
N ASP A 48 -10.98 0.07 6.53
CA ASP A 48 -10.61 1.46 6.81
C ASP A 48 -9.40 1.96 6.01
N SER A 49 -8.69 1.10 5.25
CA SER A 49 -7.46 1.49 4.55
C SER A 49 -7.61 2.71 3.63
N THR A 50 -8.71 2.78 2.88
CA THR A 50 -9.00 3.92 1.97
C THR A 50 -9.07 5.23 2.74
N ASN A 51 -9.85 5.25 3.82
CA ASN A 51 -10.06 6.46 4.63
C ASN A 51 -8.78 6.85 5.35
N THR A 52 -8.09 5.89 5.95
CA THR A 52 -6.82 6.13 6.65
C THR A 52 -5.76 6.74 5.74
N ILE A 53 -5.64 6.27 4.49
CA ILE A 53 -4.72 6.89 3.51
C ILE A 53 -5.11 8.34 3.24
N ILE A 54 -6.38 8.61 2.95
CA ILE A 54 -6.88 9.96 2.63
C ILE A 54 -6.69 10.91 3.82
N GLU A 55 -7.02 10.48 5.03
CA GLU A 55 -6.87 11.27 6.25
C GLU A 55 -5.40 11.56 6.58
N THR A 56 -4.53 10.57 6.39
CA THR A 56 -3.08 10.76 6.57
C THR A 56 -2.54 11.79 5.59
N LEU A 57 -2.94 11.71 4.31
CA LEU A 57 -2.56 12.68 3.28
C LEU A 57 -3.05 14.10 3.57
N LYS A 58 -4.23 14.26 4.19
CA LYS A 58 -4.80 15.56 4.56
C LYS A 58 -4.17 16.15 5.83
N SER A 59 -3.82 15.29 6.79
CA SER A 59 -3.36 15.72 8.12
C SER A 59 -1.84 15.94 8.21
N ARG A 60 -1.07 15.43 7.24
CA ARG A 60 0.39 15.51 7.24
C ARG A 60 0.90 16.27 6.00
N PRO A 61 1.99 17.05 6.14
CA PRO A 61 2.55 17.78 5.01
C PRO A 61 3.28 16.82 4.07
N PHE A 62 2.65 16.49 2.94
CA PHE A 62 3.31 15.82 1.83
C PHE A 62 3.47 16.78 0.64
N PRO A 63 4.66 17.33 0.39
CA PRO A 63 4.85 18.24 -0.73
C PRO A 63 4.80 17.51 -2.07
N ASN A 64 3.89 17.93 -2.96
CA ASN A 64 3.89 17.61 -4.40
C ASN A 64 4.07 16.12 -4.72
N ILE A 65 3.24 15.23 -4.15
CA ILE A 65 3.28 13.80 -4.49
C ILE A 65 2.83 13.62 -5.95
N GLU A 66 3.64 12.90 -6.73
CA GLU A 66 3.35 12.57 -8.13
C GLU A 66 2.68 11.19 -8.26
N LEU A 67 2.99 10.26 -7.35
CA LEU A 67 2.39 8.92 -7.31
C LEU A 67 2.35 8.39 -5.87
N ILE A 68 1.21 7.82 -5.50
CA ILE A 68 1.08 6.94 -4.34
C ILE A 68 1.35 5.51 -4.79
N LEU A 69 2.33 4.86 -4.18
CA LEU A 69 2.77 3.53 -4.53
C LEU A 69 2.63 2.60 -3.33
N THR A 70 1.91 1.49 -3.48
CA THR A 70 1.69 0.50 -2.41
C THR A 70 2.31 -0.85 -2.76
N LYS A 71 2.63 -1.66 -1.75
CA LYS A 71 3.06 -3.05 -1.96
C LYS A 71 1.84 -3.99 -2.01
N GLY A 72 1.21 -4.08 -3.17
CA GLY A 72 -0.04 -4.82 -3.39
C GLY A 72 -1.29 -4.02 -3.01
N ILE A 73 -2.48 -4.55 -3.33
CA ILE A 73 -3.77 -3.85 -3.14
C ILE A 73 -4.32 -3.91 -1.70
N SER A 74 -3.72 -4.71 -0.83
CA SER A 74 -4.21 -4.89 0.54
C SER A 74 -3.17 -4.49 1.58
N LEU A 75 -3.64 -3.85 2.65
CA LEU A 75 -2.81 -3.28 3.70
C LEU A 75 -3.31 -3.77 5.05
N GLY A 76 -2.63 -4.75 5.66
CA GLY A 76 -3.12 -5.41 6.88
C GLY A 76 -4.09 -6.56 6.60
N GLY A 77 -3.66 -7.54 5.81
CA GLY A 77 -4.47 -8.72 5.48
C GLY A 77 -5.36 -8.48 4.26
N LEU A 78 -6.67 -8.70 4.40
CA LEU A 78 -7.72 -8.44 3.40
C LEU A 78 -8.41 -7.09 3.62
N ASN A 79 -7.71 -6.13 4.23
CA ASN A 79 -8.13 -4.74 4.27
C ASN A 79 -7.68 -4.07 2.96
N LEU A 80 -8.57 -4.08 1.97
CA LEU A 80 -8.33 -3.53 0.64
C LEU A 80 -8.55 -2.03 0.69
N TYR A 81 -7.73 -1.28 -0.05
CA TYR A 81 -8.01 0.12 -0.35
C TYR A 81 -8.61 0.27 -1.74
N ASP A 82 -9.43 1.30 -1.93
CA ASP A 82 -10.05 1.63 -3.21
C ASP A 82 -9.18 2.71 -3.92
N PRO A 83 -8.45 2.36 -5.00
CA PRO A 83 -7.59 3.30 -5.71
C PRO A 83 -8.39 4.41 -6.41
N ASP A 84 -9.62 4.14 -6.84
CA ASP A 84 -10.48 5.11 -7.53
C ASP A 84 -10.96 6.19 -6.56
N ILE A 85 -11.34 5.80 -5.34
CA ILE A 85 -11.71 6.76 -4.29
C ILE A 85 -10.51 7.62 -3.88
N ILE A 86 -9.33 7.02 -3.69
CA ILE A 86 -8.12 7.78 -3.33
C ILE A 86 -7.75 8.76 -4.44
N CYS A 87 -7.65 8.29 -5.68
CA CYS A 87 -7.26 9.13 -6.82
C CYS A 87 -8.28 10.25 -7.06
N SER A 88 -9.58 9.97 -7.02
CA SER A 88 -10.62 10.98 -7.23
C SER A 88 -10.67 12.03 -6.12
N THR A 89 -10.40 11.64 -4.87
CA THR A 89 -10.43 12.53 -3.69
C THR A 89 -9.16 13.37 -3.59
N THR A 90 -7.99 12.77 -3.78
CA THR A 90 -6.69 13.42 -3.56
C THR A 90 -6.14 14.09 -4.82
N LYS A 91 -6.63 13.70 -6.00
CA LYS A 91 -6.08 14.06 -7.31
C LYS A 91 -4.64 13.57 -7.54
N ILE A 92 -4.17 12.62 -6.72
CA ILE A 92 -2.87 11.99 -6.86
C ILE A 92 -3.10 10.59 -7.46
N PRO A 93 -2.40 10.23 -8.54
CA PRO A 93 -2.47 8.87 -9.07
C PRO A 93 -2.02 7.82 -8.05
N THR A 94 -2.59 6.63 -8.16
CA THR A 94 -2.29 5.51 -7.26
C THR A 94 -1.87 4.29 -8.05
N ALA A 95 -0.85 3.58 -7.60
CA ALA A 95 -0.46 2.29 -8.13
C ALA A 95 -0.16 1.29 -7.02
N SER A 96 -0.57 0.04 -7.21
CA SER A 96 -0.06 -1.10 -6.43
C SER A 96 1.03 -1.81 -7.22
N PHE A 97 2.03 -2.32 -6.50
CA PHE A 97 3.17 -3.02 -7.07
C PHE A 97 3.37 -4.39 -6.42
N SER A 98 3.48 -5.43 -7.24
CA SER A 98 3.72 -6.80 -6.80
C SER A 98 4.75 -7.50 -7.68
N ARG A 99 5.53 -8.41 -7.08
CA ARG A 99 6.45 -9.32 -7.78
C ARG A 99 5.79 -10.61 -8.25
N VAL A 100 4.60 -10.89 -7.74
CA VAL A 100 3.85 -12.10 -8.05
C VAL A 100 2.49 -11.72 -8.62
N PRO A 101 1.98 -12.47 -9.60
CA PRO A 101 0.66 -12.22 -10.13
C PRO A 101 -0.38 -12.45 -9.03
N HIS A 102 -1.38 -11.59 -9.00
CA HIS A 102 -2.50 -11.75 -8.09
C HIS A 102 -3.39 -12.92 -8.57
N CYS A 103 -3.64 -13.91 -7.70
CA CYS A 103 -4.68 -14.91 -7.96
C CYS A 103 -6.03 -14.30 -7.56
N ARG A 104 -6.76 -13.72 -8.53
CA ARG A 104 -8.08 -13.11 -8.29
C ARG A 104 -9.04 -14.10 -7.63
N GLU A 105 -9.17 -15.32 -8.17
CA GLU A 105 -10.03 -16.35 -7.58
C GLU A 105 -9.69 -16.70 -6.14
N CYS A 106 -8.39 -16.75 -5.80
CA CYS A 106 -7.93 -17.03 -4.45
C CYS A 106 -8.32 -15.89 -3.50
N MET A 107 -8.15 -14.63 -3.93
CA MET A 107 -8.55 -13.46 -3.14
C MET A 107 -10.06 -13.39 -2.98
N GLU A 108 -10.84 -13.65 -4.03
CA GLU A 108 -12.30 -13.73 -3.92
C GLU A 108 -12.71 -14.76 -2.87
N LYS A 109 -12.21 -16.01 -2.97
CA LYS A 109 -12.50 -17.06 -1.98
C LYS A 109 -12.12 -16.64 -0.56
N ALA A 110 -10.98 -15.97 -0.40
CA ALA A 110 -10.51 -15.48 0.90
C ALA A 110 -11.43 -14.38 1.46
N ILE A 111 -11.85 -13.41 0.63
CA ILE A 111 -12.80 -12.35 0.99
C ILE A 111 -14.14 -12.98 1.40
N ARG A 112 -14.72 -13.84 0.56
CA ARG A 112 -16.02 -14.48 0.87
C ARG A 112 -15.97 -15.25 2.18
N SER A 113 -14.89 -16.00 2.42
CA SER A 113 -14.71 -16.75 3.67
C SER A 113 -14.57 -15.83 4.89
N LEU A 114 -13.82 -14.73 4.76
CA LEU A 114 -13.61 -13.77 5.84
C LEU A 114 -14.91 -13.04 6.19
N GLU A 115 -15.58 -12.46 5.21
CA GLU A 115 -16.76 -11.62 5.43
C GLU A 115 -17.94 -12.45 5.93
N LEU A 116 -18.09 -13.69 5.45
CA LEU A 116 -19.04 -14.65 6.02
C LEU A 116 -18.77 -14.91 7.51
N LYS A 117 -17.51 -15.12 7.91
CA LYS A 117 -17.14 -15.30 9.33
C LYS A 117 -17.41 -14.06 10.18
N LYS A 118 -17.31 -12.86 9.58
CA LYS A 118 -17.56 -11.57 10.24
C LYS A 118 -19.04 -11.15 10.18
N ASN A 119 -19.93 -11.93 9.56
CA ASN A 119 -21.32 -11.54 9.26
C ASN A 119 -21.42 -10.18 8.54
N LYS A 120 -20.49 -9.92 7.62
CA LYS A 120 -20.39 -8.69 6.84
C LYS A 120 -20.69 -8.96 5.36
N ASP A 121 -21.04 -7.90 4.64
CA ASP A 121 -21.24 -7.95 3.19
C ASP A 121 -19.89 -7.88 2.46
N GLU A 122 -19.60 -8.91 1.65
CA GLU A 122 -18.42 -9.01 0.80
C GLU A 122 -18.44 -8.08 -0.43
N SER A 123 -19.60 -7.53 -0.78
CA SER A 123 -19.81 -6.78 -2.02
C SER A 123 -18.84 -5.62 -2.19
N VAL A 124 -18.49 -4.92 -1.10
CA VAL A 124 -17.58 -3.78 -1.10
C VAL A 124 -16.17 -4.21 -1.53
N LYS A 125 -15.59 -5.22 -0.86
CA LYS A 125 -14.24 -5.71 -1.18
C LYS A 125 -14.18 -6.38 -2.55
N LEU A 126 -15.22 -7.12 -2.93
CA LEU A 126 -15.31 -7.73 -4.25
C LEU A 126 -15.42 -6.67 -5.35
N LYS A 127 -16.15 -5.57 -5.12
CA LYS A 127 -16.23 -4.46 -6.07
C LYS A 127 -14.85 -3.82 -6.30
N ILE A 128 -14.11 -3.54 -5.22
CA ILE A 128 -12.73 -3.03 -5.31
C ILE A 128 -11.87 -4.02 -6.09
N LEU A 129 -11.89 -5.30 -5.73
CA LEU A 129 -11.09 -6.32 -6.39
C LEU A 129 -11.42 -6.45 -7.89
N ASN A 130 -12.69 -6.29 -8.25
CA ASN A 130 -13.16 -6.40 -9.63
C ASN A 130 -12.84 -5.17 -10.48
N SER A 131 -12.68 -3.98 -9.88
CA SER A 131 -12.25 -2.78 -10.62
C SER A 131 -10.77 -2.78 -10.96
N LEU A 132 -9.97 -3.64 -10.33
CA LEU A 132 -8.54 -3.71 -10.61
C LEU A 132 -8.24 -4.28 -12.00
N GLU A 133 -7.42 -3.55 -12.75
CA GLU A 133 -6.80 -3.99 -14.00
C GLU A 133 -5.30 -4.24 -13.77
N THR A 134 -4.95 -5.50 -13.54
CA THR A 134 -3.55 -5.89 -13.35
C THR A 134 -2.82 -5.96 -14.69
N THR A 135 -1.79 -5.13 -14.86
CA THR A 135 -0.90 -5.15 -16.01
C THR A 135 0.44 -5.80 -15.63
N GLU A 136 0.92 -6.73 -16.47
CA GLU A 136 2.30 -7.23 -16.38
C GLU A 136 3.25 -6.20 -17.01
N VAL A 137 4.29 -5.84 -16.29
CA VAL A 137 5.32 -4.92 -16.74
C VAL A 137 6.70 -5.51 -16.55
N THR A 138 7.63 -5.15 -17.45
CA THR A 138 9.03 -5.56 -17.36
C THR A 138 9.89 -4.35 -17.00
N ILE A 139 10.62 -4.42 -15.88
CA ILE A 139 11.54 -3.36 -15.42
C ILE A 139 12.88 -4.03 -15.11
N LYS A 140 13.97 -3.55 -15.72
CA LYS A 140 15.33 -4.10 -15.54
C LYS A 140 15.38 -5.64 -15.71
N ASN A 141 14.72 -6.17 -16.74
CA ASN A 141 14.60 -7.61 -17.07
C ASN A 141 13.82 -8.46 -16.05
N GLU A 142 13.13 -7.84 -15.10
CA GLU A 142 12.28 -8.52 -14.12
C GLU A 142 10.81 -8.22 -14.37
N LYS A 143 9.94 -9.20 -14.11
CA LYS A 143 8.49 -9.08 -14.28
C LYS A 143 7.83 -8.61 -13.00
N TYR A 144 6.92 -7.66 -13.14
CA TYR A 144 6.11 -7.13 -12.05
C TYR A 144 4.66 -6.99 -12.48
N TYR A 145 3.79 -6.90 -11.50
CA TYR A 145 2.35 -6.79 -11.68
C TYR A 145 1.88 -5.52 -10.99
N VAL A 146 1.23 -4.66 -11.75
CA VAL A 146 0.78 -3.35 -11.27
C VAL A 146 -0.70 -3.16 -11.54
N ASN A 147 -1.40 -2.52 -10.61
CA ASN A 147 -2.73 -1.95 -10.84
C ASN A 147 -2.60 -0.45 -10.67
N ALA A 148 -3.11 0.34 -11.60
CA ALA A 148 -2.93 1.78 -11.60
C ALA A 148 -4.23 2.52 -11.89
N THR A 149 -4.44 3.63 -11.19
CA THR A 149 -5.57 4.53 -11.38
C THR A 149 -5.04 5.96 -11.51
N GLY A 150 -5.55 6.70 -12.50
CA GLY A 150 -5.22 8.11 -12.71
C GLY A 150 -3.87 8.37 -13.38
N ILE A 151 -3.19 7.33 -13.88
CA ILE A 151 -1.90 7.43 -14.58
C ILE A 151 -1.85 6.42 -15.74
N SER A 152 -1.20 6.81 -16.84
CA SER A 152 -1.00 5.90 -17.96
C SER A 152 0.09 4.87 -17.67
N ASN A 153 0.02 3.68 -18.30
CA ASN A 153 1.06 2.66 -18.15
C ASN A 153 2.46 3.18 -18.53
N ASN A 154 2.57 3.99 -19.60
CA ASN A 154 3.87 4.54 -20.02
C ASN A 154 4.45 5.48 -18.97
N GLU A 155 3.64 6.37 -18.40
CA GLU A 155 4.06 7.32 -17.38
C GLU A 155 4.44 6.60 -16.07
N LEU A 156 3.64 5.60 -15.67
CA LEU A 156 3.95 4.77 -14.52
C LEU A 156 5.29 4.03 -14.69
N LEU A 157 5.56 3.48 -15.87
CA LEU A 157 6.83 2.80 -16.15
C LEU A 157 8.03 3.74 -16.08
N LEU A 158 7.90 4.96 -16.60
CA LEU A 158 8.95 5.97 -16.49
C LEU A 158 9.26 6.28 -15.02
N ILE A 159 8.23 6.57 -14.22
CA ILE A 159 8.37 6.83 -12.78
C ILE A 159 9.01 5.64 -12.07
N LEU A 160 8.46 4.43 -12.25
CA LEU A 160 8.95 3.24 -11.57
C LEU A 160 10.40 2.96 -11.93
N SER A 161 10.82 3.14 -13.19
CA SER A 161 12.20 2.90 -13.63
C SER A 161 13.24 3.76 -12.90
N GLU A 162 12.87 5.00 -12.53
CA GLU A 162 13.72 5.92 -11.76
C GLU A 162 13.74 5.60 -10.26
N CYS A 163 12.76 4.85 -9.75
CA CYS A 163 12.67 4.52 -8.33
C CYS A 163 13.46 3.28 -7.89
N PHE A 164 14.08 2.52 -8.79
CA PHE A 164 14.93 1.37 -8.40
C PHE A 164 16.39 1.78 -8.27
N LYS A 165 16.95 1.69 -7.05
CA LYS A 165 18.40 1.74 -6.83
C LYS A 165 18.98 0.34 -6.65
N THR A 166 18.39 -0.45 -5.75
CA THR A 166 18.87 -1.81 -5.44
C THR A 166 17.74 -2.81 -5.25
N GLY A 167 17.98 -4.07 -5.60
CA GLY A 167 17.02 -5.15 -5.39
C GLY A 167 15.78 -5.07 -6.30
N LEU A 168 14.67 -5.61 -5.79
CA LEU A 168 13.46 -5.93 -6.57
C LEU A 168 12.23 -5.14 -6.12
N LEU A 169 12.43 -4.04 -5.40
CA LEU A 169 11.38 -3.11 -4.98
C LEU A 169 11.80 -1.68 -5.32
N PRO A 170 10.86 -0.82 -5.75
CA PRO A 170 11.06 0.62 -5.76
C PRO A 170 11.51 1.10 -4.37
N GLU A 171 12.49 2.00 -4.32
CA GLU A 171 13.11 2.48 -3.07
C GLU A 171 12.09 3.01 -2.02
N PRO A 172 11.02 3.74 -2.39
CA PRO A 172 9.98 4.14 -1.42
C PRO A 172 9.34 2.94 -0.70
N LEU A 173 9.04 1.86 -1.44
CA LEU A 173 8.48 0.63 -0.87
C LEU A 173 9.54 -0.17 -0.10
N ARG A 174 10.78 -0.22 -0.60
CA ARG A 174 11.88 -0.93 0.07
C ARG A 174 12.15 -0.33 1.45
N ILE A 175 12.23 0.99 1.54
CA ILE A 175 12.48 1.70 2.80
C ILE A 175 11.26 1.60 3.72
N ALA A 176 10.04 1.80 3.21
CA ALA A 176 8.82 1.59 3.99
C ALA A 176 8.76 0.17 4.57
N GLN A 177 9.14 -0.85 3.79
CA GLN A 177 9.17 -2.23 4.27
C GLN A 177 10.22 -2.47 5.37
N ILE A 178 11.39 -1.86 5.28
CA ILE A 178 12.42 -1.98 6.34
C ILE A 178 11.90 -1.39 7.65
N ILE A 179 11.32 -0.20 7.60
CA ILE A 179 10.73 0.46 8.76
C ILE A 179 9.58 -0.36 9.32
N ALA A 180 8.66 -0.82 8.48
CA ALA A 180 7.53 -1.67 8.85
C ALA A 180 7.99 -2.98 9.53
N SER A 181 9.07 -3.58 9.04
CA SER A 181 9.65 -4.80 9.63
C SER A 181 10.26 -4.52 11.00
N GLY A 182 10.94 -3.38 11.17
CA GLY A 182 11.48 -2.94 12.45
C GLY A 182 10.40 -2.62 13.48
N LEU A 183 9.28 -2.02 13.06
CA LEU A 183 8.11 -1.80 13.93
C LEU A 183 7.53 -3.14 14.42
N TYR A 184 7.35 -4.09 13.51
CA TYR A 184 6.82 -5.41 13.87
C TYR A 184 7.74 -6.15 14.84
N SER A 185 9.05 -6.19 14.59
CA SER A 185 10.00 -6.87 15.47
C SER A 185 10.15 -6.21 16.84
N SER A 186 9.78 -4.93 16.94
CA SER A 186 9.90 -4.11 18.16
C SER A 186 8.54 -3.84 18.80
N LYS A 187 7.50 -4.59 18.44
CA LYS A 187 6.11 -4.34 18.85
C LYS A 187 5.96 -4.26 20.37
N GLU A 188 6.72 -5.05 21.12
CA GLU A 188 6.74 -5.04 22.59
C GLU A 188 7.30 -3.72 23.17
N LEU A 189 8.26 -3.09 22.50
CA LEU A 189 8.83 -1.81 22.96
C LEU A 189 7.82 -0.66 22.86
N PHE A 190 7.01 -0.66 21.80
CA PHE A 190 6.04 0.41 21.54
C PHE A 190 4.69 0.23 22.26
N SER A 191 4.38 -0.97 22.74
CA SER A 191 3.15 -1.24 23.50
C SER A 191 3.23 -0.82 24.98
N VAL A 192 4.43 -0.53 25.50
CA VAL A 192 4.64 -0.11 26.90
C VAL A 192 4.23 1.35 27.15
N HIS A 193 4.11 2.18 26.12
CA HIS A 193 3.94 3.64 26.26
C HIS A 193 2.50 4.17 26.06
N HIS A 194 1.50 3.30 25.86
CA HIS A 194 0.09 3.68 25.71
C HIS A 194 -0.77 3.49 26.98
N LYS A 195 -0.14 3.36 28.16
CA LYS A 195 -0.82 3.49 29.45
C LYS A 195 -0.50 4.86 30.06
N VAL A 196 -1.18 5.91 29.60
CA VAL A 196 -1.32 7.19 30.32
C VAL A 196 -2.78 7.58 30.29
#